data_AF-A0AAD4UT66-F1
#
_entry.id   AF-A0AAD4UT66-F1
#
_cell.length_a   1.000
_cell.length_b   1.000
_cell.length_c   1.000
_cell.angle_alpha   90.00
_cell.angle_beta   90.00
_cell.angle_gamma   90.00
#
_symmetry.space_group_name_H-M   'P 1'
#
loop_
_entity.id
_entity.type
_entity.pdbx_description
1 polymer ?
#
loop_
_entity_poly.entity_id
_entity_poly.type
_entity_poly.pdbx_seq_one_letter_code
_entity_poly.pdbx_strand_id
1 'polypeptide(L)'
;MAGESAGPASGSPSDSPPLREQLAELLRLDMDQLLSPYNTRKIQTIAAILLSDSSLPAFERSVLECIKKLPAEVLYYRQLLRDKEALMETLKRRERLKTLTANALKTSAVVSGFSRDIEEQRKEIADKEAQIARLREEIAMAQLSIEHMERERAQADEALDKTVAEAGRRSGKDWSIYQTMKEKN
;
A
#
# COMPACT_ATOMS: atom_id res chain seq x y z
N MET A 1 -98.21 -6.14 4.49
CA MET A 1 -96.89 -6.07 3.84
C MET A 1 -95.85 -5.85 4.94
N ALA A 2 -94.93 -6.81 5.09
CA ALA A 2 -93.67 -6.66 5.82
C ALA A 2 -92.78 -5.62 5.11
N GLY A 3 -91.73 -5.04 5.67
CA GLY A 3 -91.01 -5.17 6.93
C GLY A 3 -90.14 -3.91 7.06
N GLU A 4 -89.97 -3.39 8.28
CA GLU A 4 -88.77 -3.56 9.10
C GLU A 4 -87.47 -2.92 8.55
N SER A 5 -87.11 -1.88 9.31
CA SER A 5 -85.83 -1.21 9.49
C SER A 5 -84.61 -2.11 9.69
N ALA A 6 -83.43 -1.65 9.24
CA ALA A 6 -82.17 -1.88 9.95
C ALA A 6 -81.17 -0.76 9.65
N GLY A 7 -80.66 -0.15 10.73
CA GLY A 7 -79.69 0.94 10.75
C GLY A 7 -78.23 0.49 10.57
N PRO A 8 -77.28 1.38 10.87
CA PRO A 8 -75.87 1.23 10.54
C PRO A 8 -75.17 0.21 11.45
N ALA A 9 -74.31 -0.60 10.84
CA ALA A 9 -73.45 -1.55 11.56
C ALA A 9 -72.48 -0.79 12.48
N SER A 10 -72.66 -1.00 13.78
CA SER A 10 -71.75 -0.60 14.85
C SER A 10 -70.48 -1.46 14.81
N GLY A 11 -69.33 -0.84 14.53
CA GLY A 11 -68.02 -1.46 14.70
C GLY A 11 -67.53 -1.35 16.15
N SER A 12 -67.15 -2.48 16.74
CA SER A 12 -66.27 -2.65 17.92
C SER A 12 -66.07 -4.17 18.15
N PRO A 13 -65.08 -4.64 18.91
CA PRO A 13 -63.67 -4.25 19.04
C PRO A 13 -62.71 -5.48 18.97
N SER A 14 -61.47 -5.34 18.44
CA SER A 14 -60.28 -6.19 18.72
C SER A 14 -59.33 -6.26 17.51
N ASP A 15 -58.64 -5.16 17.20
CA ASP A 15 -57.53 -5.14 16.23
C ASP A 15 -56.23 -5.68 16.84
N SER A 16 -56.30 -6.79 17.60
CA SER A 16 -55.12 -7.48 18.12
C SER A 16 -54.93 -8.79 17.34
N PRO A 17 -53.79 -9.00 16.66
CA PRO A 17 -53.56 -10.22 15.90
C PRO A 17 -53.63 -11.44 16.82
N PRO A 18 -54.11 -12.60 16.35
CA PRO A 18 -54.18 -13.83 17.13
C PRO A 18 -52.82 -14.16 17.77
N LEU A 19 -52.83 -14.73 18.99
CA LEU A 19 -51.61 -14.97 19.79
C LEU A 19 -50.51 -15.76 19.04
N ARG A 20 -50.89 -16.60 18.08
CA ARG A 20 -49.95 -17.32 17.20
C ARG A 20 -49.19 -16.38 16.26
N GLU A 21 -49.86 -15.38 15.71
CA GLU A 21 -49.25 -14.36 14.85
C GLU A 21 -48.36 -13.43 15.67
N GLN A 22 -48.79 -13.04 16.87
CA GLN A 22 -47.94 -12.28 17.81
C GLN A 22 -46.67 -13.05 18.18
N LEU A 23 -46.76 -14.36 18.40
CA LEU A 23 -45.59 -15.20 18.65
C LEU A 23 -44.68 -15.25 17.42
N ALA A 24 -45.25 -15.41 16.22
CA ALA A 24 -44.49 -15.45 14.98
C ALA A 24 -43.78 -14.12 14.69
N GLU A 25 -44.42 -12.98 14.96
CA GLU A 25 -43.81 -11.66 14.84
C GLU A 25 -42.69 -11.43 15.86
N LEU A 26 -42.92 -11.83 17.12
CA LEU A 26 -41.87 -11.73 18.14
C LEU A 26 -40.66 -12.60 17.77
N LEU A 27 -40.87 -13.80 17.24
CA LEU A 27 -39.79 -14.70 16.80
C LEU A 27 -39.04 -14.22 15.53
N ARG A 28 -39.56 -13.20 14.82
CA ARG A 28 -38.89 -12.56 13.67
C ARG A 28 -37.98 -11.40 14.06
N LEU A 29 -38.04 -10.95 15.31
CA LEU A 29 -37.20 -9.86 15.80
C LEU A 29 -35.72 -10.25 15.76
N ASP A 30 -34.86 -9.25 15.58
CA ASP A 30 -33.42 -9.41 15.76
C ASP A 30 -33.12 -9.96 17.16
N MET A 31 -32.07 -10.78 17.28
CA MET A 31 -31.75 -11.48 18.53
C MET A 31 -31.63 -10.52 19.72
N ASP A 32 -31.05 -9.33 19.56
CA ASP A 32 -30.93 -8.34 20.65
C ASP A 32 -32.29 -7.90 21.20
N GLN A 33 -33.30 -7.80 20.31
CA GLN A 33 -34.66 -7.44 20.69
C GLN A 33 -35.40 -8.66 21.25
N LEU A 34 -35.23 -9.85 20.66
CA LEU A 34 -35.79 -11.11 21.13
C LEU A 34 -35.40 -11.42 22.59
N LEU A 35 -34.14 -11.13 22.91
CA LEU A 35 -33.50 -11.40 24.19
C LEU A 35 -33.71 -10.30 25.23
N SER A 36 -34.42 -9.24 24.89
CA SER A 36 -34.81 -8.24 25.90
C SER A 36 -35.65 -8.92 26.99
N PRO A 37 -35.45 -8.59 28.28
CA PRO A 37 -36.22 -9.19 29.38
C PRO A 37 -37.73 -9.07 29.19
N TYR A 38 -38.16 -8.01 28.52
CA TYR A 38 -39.54 -7.75 28.14
C TYR A 38 -40.03 -8.75 27.07
N ASN A 39 -39.32 -8.88 25.93
CA ASN A 39 -39.75 -9.77 24.85
C ASN A 39 -39.59 -11.25 25.22
N THR A 40 -38.54 -11.63 25.97
CA THR A 40 -38.36 -13.01 26.45
C THR A 40 -39.51 -13.42 27.39
N ARG A 41 -39.89 -12.55 28.34
CA ARG A 41 -41.07 -12.80 29.18
C ARG A 41 -42.34 -12.86 28.35
N LYS A 42 -42.52 -11.94 27.39
CA LYS A 42 -43.69 -11.90 26.50
C LYS A 42 -43.82 -13.18 25.67
N ILE A 43 -42.72 -13.67 25.08
CA ILE A 43 -42.65 -14.93 24.33
C ILE A 43 -42.99 -16.12 25.23
N GLN A 44 -42.41 -16.18 26.44
CA GLN A 44 -42.71 -17.24 27.41
C GLN A 44 -44.17 -17.23 27.87
N THR A 45 -44.75 -16.04 28.08
CA THR A 45 -46.15 -15.86 28.45
C THR A 45 -47.08 -16.30 27.32
N ILE A 46 -46.84 -15.86 26.08
CA ILE A 46 -47.64 -16.27 24.92
C ILE A 46 -47.51 -17.78 24.71
N ALA A 47 -46.31 -18.36 24.84
CA ALA A 47 -46.11 -19.80 24.74
C ALA A 47 -46.85 -20.57 25.84
N ALA A 48 -46.87 -20.07 27.07
CA ALA A 48 -47.60 -20.67 28.17
C ALA A 48 -49.13 -20.60 27.98
N ILE A 49 -49.64 -19.52 27.40
CA ILE A 49 -51.07 -19.37 27.05
C ILE A 49 -51.43 -20.31 25.91
N LEU A 50 -50.61 -20.42 24.86
CA LEU A 50 -50.89 -21.32 23.76
C LEU A 50 -50.86 -22.79 24.21
N LEU A 51 -49.98 -23.17 25.14
CA LEU A 51 -49.91 -24.54 25.69
C LEU A 51 -51.18 -25.00 26.42
N SER A 52 -52.06 -24.09 26.88
CA SER A 52 -53.34 -24.47 27.49
C SER A 52 -54.40 -24.89 26.47
N ASP A 53 -54.17 -24.63 25.19
CA ASP A 53 -55.02 -25.10 24.09
C ASP A 53 -54.85 -26.63 23.92
N SER A 54 -55.95 -27.36 24.12
CA SER A 54 -55.98 -28.82 24.02
C SER A 54 -55.93 -29.33 22.58
N SER A 55 -56.20 -28.46 21.61
CA SER A 55 -56.25 -28.78 20.18
C SER A 55 -54.89 -28.74 19.47
N LEU A 56 -53.81 -28.37 20.18
CA LEU A 56 -52.47 -28.27 19.60
C LEU A 56 -51.89 -29.64 19.18
N PRO A 57 -51.31 -29.72 17.96
CA PRO A 57 -50.49 -30.85 17.54
C PRO A 57 -49.31 -31.11 18.50
N ALA A 58 -48.94 -32.39 18.67
CA ALA A 58 -47.87 -32.81 19.59
C ALA A 58 -46.51 -32.15 19.30
N PHE A 59 -46.22 -31.86 18.04
CA PHE A 59 -45.03 -31.13 17.61
C PHE A 59 -45.04 -29.69 18.11
N GLU A 60 -46.13 -28.96 17.90
CA GLU A 60 -46.28 -27.56 18.35
C GLU A 60 -46.19 -27.46 19.88
N ARG A 61 -46.78 -28.41 20.61
CA ARG A 61 -46.62 -28.52 22.06
C ARG A 61 -45.17 -28.68 22.50
N SER A 62 -44.43 -29.60 21.86
CA SER A 62 -43.02 -29.84 22.18
C SER A 62 -42.17 -28.58 21.97
N VAL A 63 -42.41 -27.86 20.87
CA VAL A 63 -41.71 -26.60 20.57
C VAL A 63 -42.04 -25.52 21.61
N LEU A 64 -43.32 -25.34 21.96
CA LEU A 64 -43.73 -24.36 22.95
C LEU A 64 -43.22 -24.69 24.36
N GLU A 65 -43.12 -25.97 24.73
CA GLU A 65 -42.48 -26.38 25.98
C GLU A 65 -40.99 -26.04 26.02
N CYS A 66 -40.27 -26.25 24.91
CA CYS A 66 -38.86 -25.84 24.79
C CYS A 66 -38.70 -24.32 24.92
N ILE A 67 -39.56 -23.53 24.27
CA ILE A 67 -39.54 -22.07 24.35
C ILE A 67 -39.84 -21.59 25.78
N LYS A 68 -40.82 -22.21 26.45
CA LYS A 68 -41.16 -21.91 27.84
C LYS A 68 -40.02 -22.21 28.82
N LYS A 69 -39.24 -23.27 28.56
CA LYS A 69 -38.16 -23.75 29.42
C LYS A 69 -36.81 -23.10 29.11
N LEU A 70 -36.69 -22.32 28.04
CA LEU A 70 -35.42 -21.73 27.61
C LEU A 70 -34.91 -20.76 28.71
N PRO A 71 -33.84 -21.10 29.45
CA PRO A 71 -33.38 -20.28 30.55
C PRO A 71 -32.76 -19.00 29.99
N ALA A 72 -33.09 -17.85 30.58
CA ALA A 72 -32.43 -16.57 30.28
C ALA A 72 -30.89 -16.68 30.40
N GLU A 73 -30.41 -17.60 31.25
CA GLU A 73 -29.00 -17.92 31.43
C GLU A 73 -28.34 -18.52 30.18
N VAL A 74 -28.99 -19.44 29.47
CA VAL A 74 -28.45 -20.04 28.22
C VAL A 74 -28.28 -18.96 27.15
N LEU A 75 -29.22 -18.01 27.12
CA LEU A 75 -29.20 -16.89 26.19
C LEU A 75 -28.11 -15.86 26.55
N TYR A 76 -27.95 -15.57 27.85
CA TYR A 76 -26.85 -14.75 28.37
C TYR A 76 -25.47 -15.34 28.05
N TYR A 77 -25.27 -16.65 28.28
CA TYR A 77 -24.00 -17.31 27.98
C TYR A 77 -23.69 -17.33 26.48
N ARG A 78 -24.70 -17.44 25.62
CA ARG A 78 -24.52 -17.38 24.17
C ARG A 78 -24.09 -15.99 23.70
N GLN A 79 -24.66 -14.93 24.29
CA GLN A 79 -24.22 -13.56 24.02
C GLN A 79 -22.78 -13.34 24.49
N LEU A 80 -22.46 -13.78 25.71
CA LEU A 80 -21.11 -13.69 26.25
C LEU A 80 -20.07 -14.43 25.38
N LEU A 81 -20.46 -15.55 24.79
CA LEU A 81 -19.59 -16.29 23.87
C LEU A 81 -19.30 -15.48 22.60
N ARG A 82 -20.32 -14.88 21.99
CA ARG A 82 -20.17 -14.01 20.80
C ARG A 82 -19.34 -12.77 21.10
N ASP A 83 -19.56 -12.13 22.24
CA ASP A 83 -18.79 -10.95 22.65
C ASP A 83 -17.31 -11.31 22.85
N LYS A 84 -17.02 -12.48 23.41
CA LYS A 84 -15.65 -13.01 23.51
C LYS A 84 -15.05 -13.32 22.15
N GLU A 85 -15.79 -13.91 21.22
CA GLU A 85 -15.33 -14.17 19.85
C GLU A 85 -15.00 -12.86 19.13
N ALA A 86 -15.86 -11.84 19.26
CA ALA A 86 -15.62 -10.51 18.70
C ALA A 86 -14.39 -9.85 19.35
N LEU A 87 -14.23 -9.95 20.67
CA LEU A 87 -13.04 -9.47 21.37
C LEU A 87 -11.77 -10.18 20.87
N MET A 88 -11.82 -11.50 20.69
CA MET A 88 -10.70 -12.26 20.16
C MET A 88 -10.33 -11.83 18.73
N GLU A 89 -11.31 -11.61 17.85
CA GLU A 89 -11.06 -11.10 16.50
C GLU A 89 -10.44 -9.69 16.51
N THR A 90 -10.92 -8.79 17.37
CA THR A 90 -10.32 -7.45 17.49
C THR A 90 -8.89 -7.51 18.01
N LEU A 91 -8.59 -8.39 18.97
CA LEU A 91 -7.23 -8.62 19.46
C LEU A 91 -6.31 -9.18 18.37
N LYS A 92 -6.76 -10.19 17.62
CA LYS A 92 -6.00 -10.74 16.47
C LYS A 92 -5.73 -9.65 15.43
N ARG A 93 -6.72 -8.81 15.10
CA ARG A 93 -6.54 -7.67 14.20
C ARG A 93 -5.52 -6.69 14.73
N ARG A 94 -5.58 -6.35 16.03
CA ARG A 94 -4.61 -5.45 16.67
C ARG A 94 -3.20 -6.02 16.64
N GLU A 95 -3.04 -7.31 16.85
CA GLU A 95 -1.73 -7.98 16.78
C GLU A 95 -1.16 -7.97 15.36
N ARG A 96 -1.99 -8.27 14.35
CA ARG A 96 -1.60 -8.11 12.93
C ARG A 96 -1.18 -6.68 12.61
N LEU A 97 -1.92 -5.68 13.12
CA LEU A 97 -1.57 -4.27 12.93
C LEU A 97 -0.22 -3.93 13.58
N LYS A 98 0.07 -4.41 14.79
CA LYS A 98 1.39 -4.22 15.42
C LYS A 98 2.51 -4.79 14.55
N THR A 99 2.34 -5.99 14.00
CA THR A 99 3.34 -6.62 13.13
C THR A 99 3.53 -5.83 11.84
N LEU A 100 2.44 -5.36 11.22
CA LEU A 100 2.49 -4.51 10.03
C LEU A 100 3.21 -3.19 10.31
N THR A 101 2.92 -2.52 11.42
CA THR A 101 3.61 -1.29 11.82
C THR A 101 5.11 -1.53 12.05
N ALA A 102 5.47 -2.62 12.72
CA ALA A 102 6.87 -2.99 12.92
C ALA A 102 7.60 -3.24 11.59
N ASN A 103 6.95 -3.91 10.64
CA ASN A 103 7.49 -4.14 9.30
C ASN A 103 7.64 -2.83 8.52
N ALA A 104 6.64 -1.94 8.58
CA ALA A 104 6.70 -0.63 7.94
C ALA A 104 7.88 0.22 8.47
N LEU A 105 8.12 0.21 9.78
CA LEU A 105 9.27 0.89 10.39
C LEU A 105 10.61 0.29 9.92
N LYS A 106 10.71 -1.04 9.82
CA LYS A 106 11.92 -1.70 9.27
C LYS A 106 12.16 -1.31 7.82
N THR A 107 11.12 -1.35 6.97
CA THR A 107 11.22 -0.94 5.57
C THR A 107 11.63 0.53 5.46
N SER A 108 11.06 1.41 6.28
CA SER A 108 11.43 2.83 6.32
C SER A 108 12.90 3.04 6.69
N ALA A 109 13.43 2.26 7.64
CA ALA A 109 14.84 2.34 8.01
C ALA A 109 15.76 1.90 6.85
N VAL A 110 15.39 0.84 6.13
CA VAL A 110 16.12 0.37 4.94
C VAL A 110 16.11 1.42 3.83
N VAL A 111 14.95 2.02 3.54
CA VAL A 111 14.83 3.09 2.53
C VAL A 111 15.67 4.31 2.90
N SER A 112 15.72 4.67 4.19
CA SER A 112 16.59 5.74 4.66
C SER A 112 18.07 5.41 4.47
N GLY A 113 18.47 4.15 4.64
CA GLY A 113 19.83 3.67 4.35
C GLY A 113 20.17 3.86 2.87
N PHE A 114 19.34 3.33 1.97
CA PHE A 114 19.56 3.50 0.52
C PHE A 114 19.59 4.96 0.07
N SER A 115 18.78 5.82 0.69
CA SER A 115 18.79 7.25 0.38
C SER A 115 20.13 7.90 0.71
N ARG A 116 20.78 7.47 1.81
CA ARG A 116 22.11 7.94 2.19
C ARG A 116 23.18 7.43 1.22
N ASP A 117 23.11 6.16 0.83
CA ASP A 117 24.06 5.56 -0.11
C ASP A 117 23.98 6.25 -1.49
N ILE A 118 22.78 6.57 -1.96
CA ILE A 118 22.57 7.33 -3.20
C ILE A 118 23.21 8.71 -3.12
N GLU A 119 23.08 9.40 -1.99
CA GLU A 119 23.68 10.72 -1.80
C GLU A 119 25.22 10.67 -1.77
N GLU A 120 25.78 9.61 -1.17
CA GLU A 120 27.23 9.36 -1.20
C GLU A 120 27.73 9.08 -2.63
N GLN A 121 27.03 8.23 -3.38
CA GLN A 121 27.36 7.97 -4.78
C GLN A 121 27.27 9.22 -5.66
N ARG A 122 26.29 10.09 -5.41
CA ARG A 122 26.18 11.37 -6.14
C ARG A 122 27.38 12.27 -5.89
N LYS A 123 27.89 12.32 -4.66
CA LYS A 123 29.11 13.07 -4.33
C LYS A 123 30.33 12.48 -5.02
N GLU A 124 30.48 11.16 -4.99
CA GLU A 124 31.59 10.48 -5.67
C GLU A 124 31.57 10.72 -7.20
N ILE A 125 30.38 10.71 -7.80
CA ILE A 125 30.21 11.04 -9.22
C ILE A 125 30.65 12.48 -9.49
N ALA A 126 30.19 13.46 -8.70
CA ALA A 126 30.56 14.85 -8.86
C ALA A 126 32.07 15.09 -8.72
N ASP A 127 32.71 14.41 -7.76
CA ASP A 127 34.16 14.48 -7.56
C ASP A 127 34.92 13.91 -8.77
N LYS A 128 34.47 12.77 -9.31
CA LYS A 128 35.05 12.17 -10.52
C LYS A 128 34.84 13.04 -11.76
N GLU A 129 33.67 13.66 -11.91
CA GLU A 129 33.40 14.60 -12.99
C GLU A 129 34.33 15.82 -12.93
N ALA A 130 34.56 16.36 -11.72
CA ALA A 130 35.52 17.44 -11.51
C ALA A 130 36.95 17.02 -11.84
N GLN A 131 37.35 15.79 -11.48
CA GLN A 131 38.66 15.25 -11.84
C GLN A 131 38.82 15.09 -13.36
N ILE A 132 37.79 14.58 -14.04
CA ILE A 132 37.77 14.47 -15.52
C ILE A 132 37.91 15.86 -16.16
N ALA A 133 37.22 16.88 -15.64
CA ALA A 133 37.33 18.24 -16.15
C ALA A 133 38.77 18.77 -16.05
N ARG A 134 39.43 18.60 -14.89
CA ARG A 134 40.83 19.00 -14.70
C ARG A 134 41.77 18.28 -15.66
N LEU A 135 41.62 16.96 -15.82
CA LEU A 135 42.44 16.18 -16.75
C LEU A 135 42.25 16.65 -18.20
N ARG A 136 41.03 17.03 -18.59
CA ARG A 136 40.77 17.60 -19.93
C ARG A 136 41.48 18.94 -20.13
N GLU A 137 41.51 19.80 -19.12
CA GLU A 137 42.26 21.05 -19.16
C GLU A 137 43.77 20.81 -19.26
N GLU A 138 44.32 19.88 -18.46
CA GLU A 138 45.73 19.49 -18.53
C GLU A 138 46.11 18.95 -19.91
N ILE A 139 45.25 18.10 -20.51
CA ILE A 139 45.45 17.59 -21.87
C ILE A 139 45.47 18.73 -22.89
N ALA A 140 44.53 19.67 -22.80
CA ALA A 140 44.47 20.81 -23.71
C ALA A 140 45.73 21.69 -23.60
N MET A 141 46.21 21.95 -22.39
CA MET A 141 47.45 22.68 -22.15
C MET A 141 48.68 21.93 -22.70
N ALA A 142 48.74 20.61 -22.51
CA ALA A 142 49.81 19.79 -23.06
C ALA A 142 49.80 19.80 -24.60
N GLN A 143 48.63 19.74 -25.23
CA GLN A 143 48.48 19.84 -26.69
C GLN A 143 48.98 21.19 -27.22
N LEU A 144 48.60 22.30 -26.58
CA LEU A 144 49.10 23.64 -26.93
C LEU A 144 50.62 23.75 -26.79
N SER A 145 51.19 23.13 -25.76
CA SER A 145 52.65 23.09 -25.55
C SER A 145 53.35 22.29 -26.65
N ILE A 146 52.80 21.14 -27.03
CA ILE A 146 53.32 20.33 -28.15
C ILE A 146 53.28 21.13 -29.45
N GLU A 147 52.14 21.75 -29.79
CA GLU A 147 52.04 22.59 -30.98
C GLU A 147 53.05 23.75 -30.97
N HIS A 148 53.31 24.34 -29.81
CA HIS A 148 54.31 25.40 -29.68
C HIS A 148 55.73 24.87 -29.95
N MET A 149 56.10 23.75 -29.33
CA MET A 149 57.41 23.10 -29.57
C MET A 149 57.58 22.67 -31.03
N GLU A 150 56.52 22.18 -31.68
CA GLU A 150 56.55 21.83 -33.10
C GLU A 150 56.80 23.06 -33.99
N ARG A 151 56.19 24.21 -33.68
CA ARG A 151 56.45 25.48 -34.38
C ARG A 151 57.89 25.95 -34.17
N GLU A 152 58.40 25.91 -32.94
CA GLU A 152 59.78 26.29 -32.63
C GLU A 152 60.79 25.37 -33.34
N ARG A 153 60.53 24.07 -33.35
CA ARG A 153 61.33 23.10 -34.09
C ARG A 153 61.36 23.43 -35.59
N ALA A 154 60.20 23.70 -36.20
CA ALA A 154 60.12 24.05 -37.61
C ALA A 154 60.91 25.34 -37.93
N GLN A 155 60.86 26.35 -37.05
CA GLN A 155 61.65 27.57 -37.19
C GLN A 155 63.15 27.31 -37.06
N ALA A 156 63.56 26.45 -36.13
CA ALA A 156 64.96 26.05 -35.96
C ALA A 156 65.48 25.28 -37.18
N ASP A 157 64.68 24.36 -37.73
CA ASP A 157 64.99 23.61 -38.95
C ASP A 157 65.14 24.55 -40.15
N GLU A 158 64.26 25.56 -40.31
CA GLU A 158 64.37 26.56 -41.38
C GLU A 158 65.62 27.45 -41.22
N ALA A 159 65.93 27.87 -39.99
CA ALA A 159 67.13 28.65 -39.70
C ALA A 159 68.41 27.83 -40.01
N LEU A 160 68.43 26.56 -39.62
CA LEU A 160 69.52 25.64 -39.94
C LEU A 160 69.70 25.52 -41.45
N ASP A 161 68.61 25.27 -42.20
CA ASP A 161 68.65 25.17 -43.67
C ASP A 161 69.22 26.43 -44.33
N LYS A 162 68.84 27.62 -43.84
CA LYS A 162 69.40 28.90 -44.33
C LYS A 162 70.91 29.01 -44.07
N THR A 163 71.36 28.66 -42.86
CA THR A 163 72.80 28.72 -42.51
C THR A 163 73.62 27.71 -43.31
N VAL A 164 73.12 26.49 -43.49
CA VAL A 164 73.76 25.47 -44.33
C VAL A 164 73.85 25.92 -45.78
N ALA A 165 72.76 26.48 -46.34
CA ALA A 165 72.75 27.01 -47.69
C ALA A 165 73.72 28.20 -47.88
N GLU A 166 73.86 29.07 -46.88
CA GLU A 166 74.82 30.17 -46.92
C GLU A 166 76.28 29.67 -46.82
N ALA A 167 76.56 28.72 -45.93
CA ALA A 167 77.87 28.10 -45.80
C ALA A 167 78.29 27.38 -47.10
N GLY A 168 77.37 26.65 -47.75
CA GLY A 168 77.61 26.00 -49.03
C GLY A 168 77.94 27.00 -50.15
N ARG A 169 77.19 28.12 -50.24
CA ARG A 169 77.48 29.21 -51.19
C ARG A 169 78.87 29.81 -50.97
N ARG A 170 79.25 30.07 -49.72
CA ARG A 170 80.59 30.64 -49.40
C ARG A 170 81.74 29.68 -49.72
N SER A 171 81.53 28.36 -49.63
CA SER A 171 82.58 27.38 -49.89
C SER A 171 82.75 27.01 -51.37
N GLY A 172 81.88 27.49 -52.27
CA GLY A 172 81.90 27.17 -53.70
C GLY A 172 81.67 25.68 -54.03
N LYS A 173 81.18 24.88 -53.08
CA LYS A 173 80.83 23.46 -53.28
C LYS A 173 79.33 23.35 -53.46
N ASP A 174 78.88 22.48 -54.36
CA ASP A 174 77.47 22.18 -54.53
C ASP A 174 77.04 21.15 -53.46
N TRP A 175 76.28 21.59 -52.47
CA TRP A 175 75.83 20.77 -51.33
C TRP A 175 74.49 20.06 -51.59
N SER A 176 74.10 19.87 -52.86
CA SER A 176 72.94 19.09 -53.30
C SER A 176 72.89 17.66 -52.73
N ILE A 177 74.03 17.10 -52.31
CA ILE A 177 74.13 15.82 -51.59
C ILE A 177 73.48 15.88 -50.19
N TYR A 178 73.53 17.03 -49.50
CA TYR A 178 72.94 17.18 -48.17
C TYR A 178 71.41 17.27 -48.22
N GLN A 179 70.85 17.93 -49.24
CA GLN A 179 69.41 17.96 -49.50
C GLN A 179 68.87 16.56 -49.83
N THR A 180 69.57 15.80 -50.69
CA THR A 180 69.17 14.43 -51.04
C THR A 180 69.31 13.43 -49.88
N MET A 181 70.18 13.71 -48.89
CA MET A 181 70.25 12.93 -47.64
C MET A 181 69.13 13.30 -46.66
N LYS A 182 68.72 14.57 -46.60
CA LYS A 182 67.64 15.05 -45.71
C LYS A 182 66.27 14.47 -46.11
N GLU A 183 65.99 14.34 -47.40
CA GLU A 183 64.70 13.80 -47.91
C GLU A 183 64.54 12.28 -47.74
N LYS A 184 65.61 11.55 -47.38
CA LYS A 184 65.60 10.08 -47.20
C LYS A 184 65.39 9.61 -45.75
N ASN A 185 65.36 10.53 -44.79
CA ASN A 185 65.13 10.26 -43.36
C ASN A 185 63.86 10.95 -42.88
#